data_AF-A0A1H7CXV8-F1
#
_entry.id   AF-A0A1H7CXV8-F1
#
_cell.length_a   1.000
_cell.length_b   1.000
_cell.length_c   1.000
_cell.angle_alpha   90.00
_cell.angle_beta   90.00
_cell.angle_gamma   90.00
#
_symmetry.space_group_name_H-M   'P 1'
#
loop_
_entity.id
_entity.type
_entity.pdbx_description
1 polymer ?
#
loop_
_entity_poly.entity_id
_entity_poly.type
_entity_poly.pdbx_seq_one_letter_code
_entity_poly.pdbx_strand_id
1 'polypeptide(L)'
;MISLRQRIVWASLLGSAALASSGAFAQAPAAPTAAAPTAAVAQADNAAAPKAQHKRMDPAKRMERMQEHRAKRMAALKDKLKLNAGQEGAWSTFTTATQPPAGPRPRMDRAEYAKLTTPQRLERMQTRQAERSAMFAKRADATKTFYATLTPDQQKTFDTETAHFGGPRGHHRGHGEHGEHGGAPAAPAKS
;
A
#
# COMPACT_ATOMS: atom_id res chain seq x y z
N MET A 1 47.04 26.90 -19.87
CA MET A 1 46.17 25.69 -19.85
C MET A 1 45.09 25.93 -18.78
N ILE A 2 44.17 26.88 -18.96
CA ILE A 2 42.81 26.76 -19.54
C ILE A 2 41.93 25.68 -18.87
N SER A 3 40.89 26.18 -18.17
CA SER A 3 39.59 25.60 -17.73
C SER A 3 39.61 24.68 -16.49
N LEU A 4 39.03 24.99 -15.32
CA LEU A 4 37.79 25.67 -14.87
C LEU A 4 36.48 25.02 -15.37
N ARG A 5 35.85 24.17 -14.54
CA ARG A 5 34.39 23.87 -14.54
C ARG A 5 33.95 23.44 -13.12
N GLN A 6 33.47 24.36 -12.29
CA GLN A 6 32.08 24.80 -12.11
C GLN A 6 31.12 23.79 -11.46
N ARG A 7 30.90 24.06 -10.16
CA ARG A 7 29.70 23.95 -9.31
C ARG A 7 28.38 23.61 -10.01
N ILE A 8 27.62 22.67 -9.41
CA ILE A 8 26.16 22.65 -9.51
C ILE A 8 25.58 22.41 -8.10
N VAL A 9 25.16 23.50 -7.45
CA VAL A 9 24.30 23.49 -6.26
C VAL A 9 22.87 23.61 -6.78
N TRP A 10 22.05 22.57 -6.55
CA TRP A 10 20.63 22.61 -6.89
C TRP A 10 19.85 23.29 -5.77
N ALA A 11 19.70 24.61 -5.87
CA ALA A 11 18.76 25.38 -5.07
C ALA A 11 17.52 25.66 -5.92
N SER A 12 16.48 24.84 -5.76
CA SER A 12 15.15 25.12 -6.30
C SER A 12 14.21 25.46 -5.16
N LEU A 13 14.01 26.76 -4.92
CA LEU A 13 12.90 27.27 -4.12
C LEU A 13 11.96 28.05 -5.05
N LEU A 14 10.87 27.41 -5.45
CA LEU A 14 9.72 28.05 -6.07
C LEU A 14 8.92 28.77 -4.97
N GLY A 15 8.97 30.09 -4.97
CA GLY A 15 8.03 30.95 -4.24
C GLY A 15 7.21 31.73 -5.25
N SER A 16 5.91 31.46 -5.36
CA SER A 16 5.01 32.29 -6.14
C SER A 16 3.60 32.31 -5.55
N ALA A 17 3.08 33.54 -5.55
CA ALA A 17 1.70 33.97 -5.52
C ALA A 17 0.92 33.86 -4.20
N ALA A 18 0.95 34.97 -3.46
CA ALA A 18 -0.20 35.45 -2.70
C ALA A 18 -1.22 36.06 -3.68
N LEU A 19 -2.44 35.51 -3.72
CA LEU A 19 -3.65 36.25 -4.09
C LEU A 19 -4.88 35.39 -3.73
N ALA A 20 -5.69 35.83 -2.76
CA ALA A 20 -7.07 35.39 -2.63
C ALA A 20 -7.88 36.50 -1.96
N SER A 21 -8.52 37.27 -2.81
CA SER A 21 -9.46 38.35 -2.50
C SER A 21 -10.78 37.81 -1.95
N SER A 22 -11.39 38.61 -1.09
CA SER A 22 -12.67 38.47 -0.41
C SER A 22 -13.86 38.10 -1.31
N GLY A 23 -14.82 37.35 -0.77
CA GLY A 23 -16.10 37.07 -1.44
C GLY A 23 -17.22 36.64 -0.48
N ALA A 24 -17.97 37.64 -0.02
CA ALA A 24 -19.39 37.68 0.38
C ALA A 24 -20.08 36.51 1.10
N PHE A 25 -20.65 36.85 2.27
CA PHE A 25 -21.73 36.15 2.94
C PHE A 25 -22.98 36.09 2.05
N ALA A 26 -23.57 34.91 1.89
CA ALA A 26 -24.97 34.75 1.51
C ALA A 26 -25.63 33.81 2.53
N GLN A 27 -26.34 34.42 3.47
CA GLN A 27 -27.25 33.77 4.41
C GLN A 27 -28.62 33.71 3.72
N ALA A 28 -29.15 32.51 3.50
CA ALA A 28 -30.56 32.30 3.16
C ALA A 28 -31.18 31.33 4.18
N PRO A 29 -32.41 31.61 4.66
CA PRO A 29 -32.97 31.03 5.86
C PRO A 29 -33.48 29.60 5.68
N ALA A 30 -33.35 28.83 6.76
CA ALA A 30 -34.00 27.55 6.98
C ALA A 30 -35.51 27.72 7.22
N ALA A 31 -36.31 26.82 6.66
CA ALA A 31 -37.69 26.54 7.05
C ALA A 31 -38.04 25.10 6.62
N PRO A 32 -39.08 24.47 7.18
CA PRO A 32 -39.07 23.79 8.46
C PRO A 32 -39.19 22.26 8.31
N THR A 33 -38.74 21.57 9.35
CA THR A 33 -38.96 20.14 9.61
C THR A 33 -40.45 19.81 9.75
N ALA A 34 -40.91 18.77 9.06
CA ALA A 34 -42.16 18.09 9.39
C ALA A 34 -42.06 16.57 9.12
N ALA A 35 -42.29 15.83 10.21
CA ALA A 35 -42.79 14.45 10.32
C ALA A 35 -41.95 13.31 9.71
N ALA A 36 -41.18 12.66 10.57
CA ALA A 36 -40.80 11.25 10.41
C ALA A 36 -41.92 10.35 10.97
N PRO A 37 -42.43 9.35 10.23
CA PRO A 37 -43.05 8.19 10.85
C PRO A 37 -41.95 7.23 11.32
N THR A 38 -41.99 6.89 12.60
CA THR A 38 -41.16 5.85 13.21
C THR A 38 -41.41 4.50 12.55
N ALA A 39 -40.50 4.08 11.67
CA ALA A 39 -40.44 2.70 11.21
C ALA A 39 -39.93 1.84 12.38
N ALA A 40 -40.80 1.01 12.92
CA ALA A 40 -40.45 -0.03 13.88
C ALA A 40 -39.42 -0.97 13.23
N VAL A 41 -38.17 -0.88 13.68
CA VAL A 41 -37.14 -1.86 13.36
C VAL A 41 -37.48 -3.14 14.10
N ALA A 42 -38.05 -4.10 13.38
CA ALA A 42 -38.12 -5.48 13.82
C ALA A 42 -36.69 -5.97 14.09
N GLN A 43 -36.40 -6.23 15.36
CA GLN A 43 -35.15 -6.80 15.82
C GLN A 43 -35.11 -8.26 15.37
N ALA A 44 -34.54 -8.49 14.18
CA ALA A 44 -34.21 -9.83 13.74
C ALA A 44 -33.00 -10.32 14.53
N ASP A 45 -33.26 -11.18 15.52
CA ASP A 45 -32.26 -11.99 16.21
C ASP A 45 -31.46 -12.82 15.20
N ASN A 46 -30.40 -12.23 14.67
CA ASN A 46 -29.35 -12.98 13.98
C ASN A 46 -28.54 -13.71 15.05
N ALA A 47 -29.01 -14.89 15.43
CA ALA A 47 -28.19 -15.89 16.10
C ALA A 47 -26.98 -16.17 15.21
N ALA A 48 -25.86 -15.50 15.52
CA ALA A 48 -24.61 -15.63 14.81
C ALA A 48 -24.11 -17.07 14.94
N ALA A 49 -24.22 -17.85 13.87
CA ALA A 49 -23.54 -19.13 13.76
C ALA A 49 -22.03 -18.94 13.98
N PRO A 50 -21.36 -19.82 14.75
CA PRO A 50 -19.95 -19.64 15.10
C PRO A 50 -19.10 -19.79 13.83
N LYS A 51 -18.50 -18.68 13.38
CA LYS A 51 -17.53 -18.69 12.28
C LYS A 51 -16.37 -19.60 12.67
N ALA A 52 -16.14 -20.64 11.87
CA ALA A 52 -15.01 -21.55 12.01
C ALA A 52 -13.71 -20.75 12.23
N GLN A 53 -13.15 -20.90 13.42
CA GLN A 53 -12.02 -20.12 13.90
C GLN A 53 -10.76 -20.63 13.20
N HIS A 54 -10.44 -20.12 12.01
CA HIS A 54 -9.15 -20.39 11.39
C HIS A 54 -8.04 -20.02 12.37
N LYS A 55 -7.33 -21.04 12.86
CA LYS A 55 -6.24 -20.91 13.84
C LYS A 55 -5.21 -19.94 13.25
N ARG A 56 -5.16 -18.71 13.76
CA ARG A 56 -4.25 -17.69 13.26
C ARG A 56 -2.81 -18.18 13.51
N MET A 57 -2.04 -18.37 12.44
CA MET A 57 -0.63 -18.75 12.54
C MET A 57 0.14 -17.70 13.35
N ASP A 58 0.99 -18.19 14.26
CA ASP A 58 1.88 -17.39 15.11
C ASP A 58 2.61 -16.29 14.30
N PRO A 59 2.54 -15.01 14.73
CA PRO A 59 3.28 -13.91 14.11
C PRO A 59 4.77 -14.19 13.87
N ALA A 60 5.45 -14.89 14.79
CA ALA A 60 6.87 -15.22 14.65
C ALA A 60 7.10 -16.17 13.46
N LYS A 61 6.35 -17.27 13.41
CA LYS A 61 6.39 -18.24 12.29
C LYS A 61 6.01 -17.61 10.95
N ARG A 62 5.13 -16.61 10.95
CA ARG A 62 4.78 -15.84 9.74
C ARG A 62 5.97 -15.02 9.24
N MET A 63 6.67 -14.32 10.15
CA MET A 63 7.83 -13.51 9.79
C MET A 63 8.97 -14.38 9.26
N GLU A 64 9.24 -15.51 9.92
CA GLU A 64 10.22 -16.50 9.47
C GLU A 64 9.91 -17.00 8.05
N ARG A 65 8.69 -17.50 7.81
CA ARG A 65 8.26 -17.94 6.48
C ARG A 65 8.43 -16.84 5.42
N MET A 66 8.09 -15.59 5.75
CA MET A 66 8.27 -14.46 4.82
C MET A 66 9.75 -14.22 4.50
N GLN A 67 10.63 -14.31 5.49
CA GLN A 67 12.08 -14.17 5.29
C GLN A 67 12.63 -15.31 4.44
N GLU A 68 12.25 -16.55 4.71
CA GLU A 68 12.64 -17.71 3.90
C GLU A 68 12.19 -17.56 2.43
N HIS A 69 10.93 -17.19 2.20
CA HIS A 69 10.41 -17.02 0.84
C HIS A 69 11.11 -15.87 0.12
N ARG A 70 11.54 -14.84 0.84
CA ARG A 70 12.37 -13.78 0.27
C ARG A 70 13.75 -14.30 -0.08
N ALA A 71 14.43 -14.98 0.85
CA ALA A 71 15.77 -15.54 0.61
C ALA A 71 15.78 -16.48 -0.61
N LYS A 72 14.81 -17.41 -0.69
CA LYS A 72 14.63 -18.31 -1.84
C LYS A 72 14.45 -17.56 -3.16
N ARG A 73 13.64 -16.48 -3.17
CA ARG A 73 13.45 -15.66 -4.37
C ARG A 73 14.71 -14.90 -4.78
N MET A 74 15.44 -14.33 -3.81
CA MET A 74 16.69 -13.63 -4.13
C MET A 74 17.75 -14.61 -4.65
N ALA A 75 17.86 -15.82 -4.08
CA ALA A 75 18.74 -16.86 -4.58
C ALA A 75 18.38 -17.27 -6.02
N ALA A 76 17.11 -17.59 -6.27
CA ALA A 76 16.65 -17.94 -7.62
C ALA A 76 16.87 -16.82 -8.65
N LEU A 77 16.69 -15.56 -8.25
CA LEU A 77 16.96 -14.41 -9.11
C LEU A 77 18.46 -14.28 -9.41
N LYS A 78 19.33 -14.47 -8.40
CA LYS A 78 20.78 -14.45 -8.58
C LYS A 78 21.23 -15.53 -9.58
N ASP A 79 20.72 -16.75 -9.42
CA ASP A 79 21.06 -17.88 -10.28
C ASP A 79 20.65 -17.63 -11.75
N LYS A 80 19.46 -17.04 -11.96
CA LYS A 80 18.97 -16.70 -13.30
C LYS A 80 19.75 -15.56 -13.96
N LEU A 81 20.16 -14.56 -13.17
CA LEU A 81 20.93 -13.42 -13.69
C LEU A 81 22.37 -13.77 -14.06
N LYS A 82 22.92 -14.88 -13.52
CA LYS A 82 24.31 -15.31 -13.77
C LYS A 82 25.29 -14.15 -13.62
N LEU A 83 25.26 -13.51 -12.45
CA LEU A 83 26.07 -12.32 -12.18
C LEU A 83 27.57 -12.63 -12.27
N ASN A 84 28.34 -11.68 -12.81
CA ASN A 84 29.79 -11.76 -12.79
C ASN A 84 30.38 -11.23 -11.48
N ALA A 85 31.67 -11.48 -11.24
CA ALA A 85 32.34 -11.04 -10.01
C ALA A 85 32.31 -9.52 -9.78
N GLY A 86 32.28 -8.72 -10.86
CA GLY A 86 32.17 -7.26 -10.78
C GLY A 86 30.78 -6.76 -10.35
N GLN A 87 29.73 -7.57 -10.51
CA GLN A 87 28.34 -7.22 -10.18
C GLN A 87 27.93 -7.65 -8.75
N GLU A 88 28.68 -8.56 -8.11
CA GLU A 88 28.37 -9.10 -6.78
C GLU A 88 28.27 -8.02 -5.69
N GLY A 89 29.09 -6.98 -5.76
CA GLY A 89 29.02 -5.85 -4.83
C GLY A 89 27.71 -5.05 -4.96
N ALA A 90 27.26 -4.82 -6.20
CA ALA A 90 26.00 -4.16 -6.49
C ALA A 90 24.80 -5.02 -6.05
N TRP A 91 24.89 -6.34 -6.23
CA TRP A 91 23.89 -7.29 -5.75
C TRP A 91 23.73 -7.29 -4.22
N SER A 92 24.85 -7.31 -3.47
CA SER A 92 24.83 -7.22 -2.01
C SER A 92 24.17 -5.93 -1.51
N THR A 93 24.48 -4.81 -2.16
CA THR A 93 23.90 -3.50 -1.84
C THR A 93 22.39 -3.50 -2.10
N PHE A 94 21.95 -3.99 -3.25
CA PHE A 94 20.54 -4.11 -3.62
C PHE A 94 19.75 -5.01 -2.67
N THR A 95 20.28 -6.19 -2.36
CA THR A 95 19.59 -7.15 -1.47
C THR A 95 19.44 -6.61 -0.05
N THR A 96 20.45 -5.90 0.46
CA THR A 96 20.43 -5.25 1.77
C THR A 96 19.42 -4.09 1.80
N ALA A 97 19.46 -3.19 0.83
CA ALA A 97 18.55 -2.04 0.76
C ALA A 97 17.08 -2.46 0.59
N THR A 98 16.82 -3.57 -0.10
CA THR A 98 15.48 -4.09 -0.36
C THR A 98 14.93 -4.90 0.83
N GLN A 99 15.72 -5.11 1.88
CA GLN A 99 15.30 -5.84 3.07
C GLN A 99 14.22 -5.07 3.83
N PRO A 100 13.16 -5.75 4.30
CA PRO A 100 12.33 -5.20 5.37
C PRO A 100 13.21 -4.87 6.58
N PRO A 101 12.97 -3.74 7.26
CA PRO A 101 13.71 -3.43 8.49
C PRO A 101 13.57 -4.60 9.47
N ALA A 102 14.69 -4.98 10.09
CA ALA A 102 14.73 -6.08 11.02
C ALA A 102 13.91 -5.75 12.27
N GLY A 103 13.06 -6.69 12.70
CA GLY A 103 12.33 -6.61 13.96
C GLY A 103 10.86 -6.17 13.86
N PRO A 104 10.13 -6.27 14.99
CA PRO A 104 8.76 -5.82 15.06
C PRO A 104 8.71 -4.30 14.87
N ARG A 105 8.05 -3.82 13.80
CA ARG A 105 7.74 -2.39 13.72
C ARG A 105 6.79 -2.05 14.88
N PRO A 106 7.06 -1.02 15.68
CA PRO A 106 6.18 -0.61 16.76
C PRO A 106 4.80 -0.32 16.16
N ARG A 107 3.83 -1.20 16.44
CA ARG A 107 2.44 -0.97 16.11
C ARG A 107 1.84 -0.30 17.35
N MET A 108 1.36 0.92 17.19
CA MET A 108 0.61 1.55 18.27
C MET A 108 -0.63 0.73 18.56
N ASP A 109 -0.95 0.62 19.84
CA ASP A 109 -2.14 -0.07 20.28
C ASP A 109 -3.41 0.61 19.73
N ARG A 110 -4.45 -0.18 19.49
CA ARG A 110 -5.68 0.32 18.89
C ARG A 110 -6.45 1.23 19.85
N ALA A 111 -6.41 0.94 21.15
CA ALA A 111 -7.02 1.78 22.18
C ALA A 111 -6.25 3.09 22.34
N GLU A 112 -4.92 3.07 22.26
CA GLU A 112 -4.10 4.30 22.26
C GLU A 112 -4.40 5.18 21.04
N TYR A 113 -4.58 4.58 19.86
CA TYR A 113 -4.99 5.31 18.66
C TYR A 113 -6.37 5.98 18.82
N ALA A 114 -7.30 5.31 19.50
CA ALA A 114 -8.64 5.83 19.73
C ALA A 114 -8.64 7.06 20.68
N LYS A 115 -7.67 7.16 21.58
CA LYS A 115 -7.51 8.32 22.48
C LYS A 115 -7.00 9.59 21.78
N LEU A 116 -6.37 9.45 20.61
CA LEU A 116 -5.91 10.61 19.83
C LEU A 116 -7.09 11.40 19.28
N THR A 117 -6.96 12.73 19.28
CA THR A 117 -7.90 13.62 18.59
C THR A 117 -7.76 13.47 17.07
N THR A 118 -8.79 13.86 16.31
CA THR A 118 -8.76 13.82 14.84
C THR A 118 -7.53 14.48 14.21
N PRO A 119 -7.11 15.70 14.59
CA PRO A 119 -5.89 16.31 14.02
C PRO A 119 -4.62 15.50 14.34
N GLN A 120 -4.46 15.00 15.57
CA GLN A 120 -3.31 14.16 15.94
C GLN A 120 -3.27 12.84 15.16
N ARG A 121 -4.43 12.26 14.84
CA ARG A 121 -4.51 11.08 13.97
C ARG A 121 -4.03 11.38 12.55
N LEU A 122 -4.41 12.54 11.99
CA LEU A 122 -3.97 12.97 10.66
C LEU A 122 -2.45 13.17 10.60
N GLU A 123 -1.89 13.89 11.57
CA GLU A 123 -0.43 14.09 11.68
C GLU A 123 0.30 12.75 11.72
N ARG A 124 -0.17 11.81 12.56
CA ARG A 124 0.43 10.47 12.64
C ARG A 124 0.34 9.71 11.32
N MET A 125 -0.79 9.81 10.61
CA MET A 125 -0.94 9.19 9.30
C MET A 125 0.04 9.78 8.27
N GLN A 126 0.24 11.10 8.29
CA GLN A 126 1.23 11.77 7.45
C GLN A 126 2.65 11.32 7.78
N THR A 127 3.03 11.25 9.07
CA THR A 127 4.36 10.74 9.48
C THR A 127 4.61 9.33 8.95
N ARG A 128 3.63 8.42 9.11
CA ARG A 128 3.77 7.05 8.59
C ARG A 128 3.78 6.98 7.07
N GLN A 129 3.12 7.91 6.39
CA GLN A 129 3.20 8.01 4.93
C GLN A 129 4.59 8.45 4.51
N ALA A 130 5.17 9.47 5.15
CA ALA A 130 6.52 9.94 4.90
C ALA A 130 7.58 8.85 5.18
N GLU A 131 7.44 8.11 6.28
CA GLU A 131 8.34 6.98 6.56
C GLU A 131 8.28 5.90 5.48
N ARG A 132 7.06 5.58 5.00
CA ARG A 132 6.88 4.57 3.93
C ARG A 132 7.41 5.06 2.59
N SER A 133 7.20 6.33 2.24
CA SER A 133 7.73 6.90 1.00
C SER A 133 9.25 6.95 1.04
N ALA A 134 9.86 7.35 2.16
CA ALA A 134 11.31 7.34 2.33
C ALA A 134 11.91 5.93 2.19
N MET A 135 11.27 4.92 2.79
CA MET A 135 11.71 3.53 2.65
C MET A 135 11.54 3.01 1.22
N PHE A 136 10.48 3.42 0.51
CA PHE A 136 10.30 3.10 -0.89
C PHE A 136 11.37 3.76 -1.77
N ALA A 137 11.64 5.05 -1.57
CA ALA A 137 12.66 5.79 -2.32
C ALA A 137 14.03 5.11 -2.21
N LYS A 138 14.46 4.77 -0.99
CA LYS A 138 15.71 4.02 -0.76
C LYS A 138 15.80 2.71 -1.54
N ARG A 139 14.70 1.97 -1.64
CA ARG A 139 14.63 0.71 -2.39
C ARG A 139 14.65 0.96 -3.89
N ALA A 140 13.91 1.96 -4.35
CA ALA A 140 13.85 2.34 -5.75
C ALA A 140 15.23 2.77 -6.25
N ASP A 141 15.95 3.58 -5.48
CA ASP A 141 17.29 4.04 -5.81
C ASP A 141 18.27 2.86 -5.86
N ALA A 142 18.28 1.99 -4.85
CA ALA A 142 19.11 0.79 -4.86
C ALA A 142 18.81 -0.14 -6.04
N THR A 143 17.53 -0.27 -6.42
CA THR A 143 17.12 -1.06 -7.59
C THR A 143 17.62 -0.43 -8.88
N LYS A 144 17.47 0.89 -9.06
CA LYS A 144 17.96 1.62 -10.24
C LYS A 144 19.48 1.51 -10.37
N THR A 145 20.21 1.69 -9.27
CA THR A 145 21.68 1.55 -9.26
C THR A 145 22.10 0.15 -9.65
N PHE A 146 21.46 -0.90 -9.10
CA PHE A 146 21.77 -2.29 -9.49
C PHE A 146 21.42 -2.56 -10.94
N TYR A 147 20.24 -2.13 -11.40
CA TYR A 147 19.79 -2.32 -12.78
C TYR A 147 20.73 -1.69 -13.82
N ALA A 148 21.31 -0.54 -13.51
CA ALA A 148 22.32 0.11 -14.37
C ALA A 148 23.62 -0.69 -14.50
N THR A 149 23.91 -1.62 -13.60
CA THR A 149 25.09 -2.51 -13.68
C THR A 149 24.84 -3.79 -14.47
N LEU A 150 23.58 -4.08 -14.80
CA LEU A 150 23.19 -5.28 -15.53
C LEU A 150 23.38 -5.09 -17.05
N THR A 151 23.73 -6.18 -17.74
CA THR A 151 23.70 -6.21 -19.22
C THR A 151 22.26 -6.21 -19.74
N PRO A 152 22.02 -5.88 -21.02
CA PRO A 152 20.66 -5.90 -21.59
C PRO A 152 19.91 -7.23 -21.41
N ASP A 153 20.61 -8.37 -21.55
CA ASP A 153 20.01 -9.69 -21.36
C ASP A 153 19.64 -9.97 -19.89
N GLN A 154 20.49 -9.51 -18.96
CA GLN A 154 20.23 -9.61 -17.52
C GLN A 154 19.08 -8.69 -17.10
N GLN A 155 18.99 -7.48 -17.67
CA GLN A 155 17.88 -6.55 -17.46
C GLN A 155 16.54 -7.19 -17.86
N LYS A 156 16.46 -7.80 -19.05
CA LYS A 156 15.26 -8.53 -19.49
C LYS A 156 14.86 -9.67 -18.54
N THR A 157 15.86 -10.40 -18.04
CA THR A 157 15.65 -11.46 -17.04
C THR A 157 15.14 -10.87 -15.73
N PHE A 158 15.75 -9.78 -15.26
CA PHE A 158 15.35 -9.07 -14.05
C PHE A 158 13.90 -8.58 -14.15
N ASP A 159 13.52 -7.96 -15.26
CA ASP A 159 12.16 -7.45 -15.47
C ASP A 159 11.13 -8.57 -15.50
N THR A 160 11.43 -9.67 -16.18
CA THR A 160 10.54 -10.85 -16.26
C THR A 160 10.30 -11.43 -14.88
N GLU A 161 11.36 -11.63 -14.10
CA GLU A 161 11.26 -12.19 -12.76
C GLU A 161 10.56 -11.23 -11.80
N THR A 162 10.87 -9.93 -11.88
CA THR A 162 10.33 -8.93 -10.94
C THR A 162 8.91 -8.48 -11.23
N ALA A 163 8.44 -8.54 -12.48
CA ALA A 163 7.04 -8.29 -12.83
C ALA A 163 6.07 -9.21 -12.06
N HIS A 164 6.46 -10.47 -11.88
CA HIS A 164 5.69 -11.46 -11.11
C HIS A 164 5.69 -11.20 -9.59
N PHE A 165 6.59 -10.34 -9.11
CA PHE A 165 6.74 -10.02 -7.68
C PHE A 165 5.98 -8.77 -7.25
N GLY A 166 5.67 -7.84 -8.18
CA GLY A 166 5.02 -6.56 -7.91
C GLY A 166 3.53 -6.48 -8.26
N GLY A 167 3.00 -7.44 -9.02
CA GLY A 167 1.58 -7.49 -9.36
C GLY A 167 0.71 -7.68 -8.12
N PRO A 168 -0.50 -7.09 -8.07
CA PRO A 168 -1.50 -7.49 -7.10
C PRO A 168 -1.65 -9.00 -7.23
N ARG A 169 -1.19 -9.76 -6.22
CA ARG A 169 -1.71 -11.10 -6.01
C ARG A 169 -3.20 -10.89 -5.96
N GLY A 170 -3.90 -11.35 -6.99
CA GLY A 170 -5.34 -11.22 -7.11
C GLY A 170 -5.91 -11.50 -5.74
N HIS A 171 -6.39 -10.45 -5.07
CA HIS A 171 -7.34 -10.65 -4.01
C HIS A 171 -8.42 -11.46 -4.68
N HIS A 172 -8.59 -12.71 -4.23
CA HIS A 172 -9.70 -13.53 -4.59
C HIS A 172 -10.96 -12.65 -4.51
N ARG A 173 -11.39 -12.23 -5.69
CA ARG A 173 -12.75 -11.83 -6.00
C ARG A 173 -13.53 -13.12 -5.80
N GLY A 174 -14.41 -13.18 -4.80
CA GLY A 174 -15.23 -14.37 -4.55
C GLY A 174 -15.45 -14.71 -3.08
N HIS A 175 -16.10 -13.81 -2.33
CA HIS A 175 -17.11 -14.24 -1.37
C HIS A 175 -18.36 -13.41 -1.67
N GLY A 176 -18.96 -13.73 -2.81
CA GLY A 176 -20.29 -13.29 -3.20
C GLY A 176 -20.88 -14.46 -3.98
N GLU A 177 -21.53 -15.37 -3.27
CA GLU A 177 -22.50 -16.36 -3.77
C GLU A 177 -22.98 -17.19 -2.57
N HIS A 178 -23.97 -16.66 -1.86
CA HIS A 178 -24.93 -17.49 -1.16
C HIS A 178 -26.19 -17.51 -2.03
N GLY A 179 -26.34 -18.60 -2.79
CA GLY A 179 -27.58 -19.31 -3.06
C GLY A 179 -28.79 -18.52 -3.57
N GLU A 180 -29.02 -18.62 -4.88
CA GLU A 180 -30.35 -18.73 -5.46
C GLU A 180 -31.23 -19.75 -4.70
N HIS A 181 -32.28 -19.26 -4.04
CA HIS A 181 -33.60 -19.87 -4.03
C HIS A 181 -34.48 -18.84 -4.75
N GLY A 182 -34.96 -19.05 -5.98
CA GLY A 182 -35.86 -20.12 -6.38
C GLY A 182 -37.25 -19.49 -6.62
N GLY A 183 -37.60 -19.23 -7.88
CA GLY A 183 -38.94 -18.75 -8.26
C GLY A 183 -39.00 -18.14 -9.65
N ALA A 184 -39.44 -18.94 -10.63
CA ALA A 184 -39.54 -18.64 -12.06
C ALA A 184 -40.65 -17.59 -12.41
N PRO A 185 -40.81 -17.18 -13.68
CA PRO A 185 -41.40 -15.90 -14.09
C PRO A 185 -42.93 -15.93 -14.25
N ALA A 186 -43.59 -14.80 -13.99
CA ALA A 186 -44.97 -14.56 -14.41
C ALA A 186 -45.03 -13.31 -15.30
N ALA A 187 -45.56 -13.52 -16.51
CA ALA A 187 -45.75 -12.55 -17.59
C ALA A 187 -46.93 -11.57 -17.29
N PRO A 188 -47.20 -10.57 -18.16
CA PRO A 188 -47.88 -9.33 -17.80
C PRO A 188 -49.41 -9.38 -17.91
N ALA A 189 -50.12 -8.55 -17.12
CA ALA A 189 -51.53 -8.24 -17.33
C ALA A 189 -51.78 -6.73 -17.25
N LYS A 190 -52.56 -6.28 -18.24
CA LYS A 190 -52.95 -4.90 -18.55
C LYS A 190 -53.92 -4.33 -17.50
N SER A 191 -53.94 -3.02 -17.38
CA SER A 191 -55.14 -2.20 -17.14
C SER A 191 -54.92 -0.85 -17.80
#